data_AF-A0A954C3C6-F1
#
_entry.id   AF-A0A954C3C6-F1
#
_cell.length_a   1.000
_cell.length_b   1.000
_cell.length_c   1.000
_cell.angle_alpha   90.00
_cell.angle_beta   90.00
_cell.angle_gamma   90.00
#
_symmetry.space_group_name_H-M   'P 1'
#
loop_
_entity.id
_entity.type
_entity.pdbx_description
1 polymer ?
#
loop_
_entity_poly.entity_id
_entity_poly.type
_entity_poly.pdbx_seq_one_letter_code
_entity_poly.pdbx_strand_id
1 'polypeptide(L)'
;MLGIDREEQDSGTIEAAYKEKMRALQSIRSSKDKGFIEFLKEELRTARLTLTKDDRRKAYDESLVADSLQGFKDWVKPLLAMGFVPKSVYDLMLQTGVKEGLDEAQAAKLVKELAAEHGATLQLEESSSDLAALENSGYDDADEDDDLGPASDDGDPMFLDDLDPGTPATEPSPTSRRAPPPKPAGNARGGKIQRGFYQDQGGGERSGAGSSSPWDRGGSAARDRSAWGRRRAGAESAATSPAQSGNRTRKESTQRQRERWQNQGEQRQLSEAQRMFNLGAKLCRVADQVHEQLALYFPPQNGRNSITYQRNGVSYDKVFETEHKTYRDALKKFQAALERAQALGPAGDELKRMSDGNAGLVKTILDEIRQLKLKRLAGMTKGEELRMWQGFISSPRPGRLTKTVSLL
;
A
#
# COMPACT_ATOMS: atom_id res chain seq x y z
N MET A 1 -4.66 -7.87 -5.10
CA MET A 1 -5.82 -7.17 -4.50
C MET A 1 -6.40 -7.89 -3.30
N LEU A 2 -6.75 -9.19 -3.40
CA LEU A 2 -7.30 -9.95 -2.26
C LEU A 2 -6.22 -10.40 -1.25
N GLY A 3 -4.95 -10.43 -1.65
CA GLY A 3 -3.84 -10.90 -0.80
C GLY A 3 -3.73 -12.42 -0.74
N ILE A 4 -4.31 -13.11 -1.72
CA ILE A 4 -4.18 -14.55 -1.94
C ILE A 4 -3.18 -14.79 -3.07
N ASP A 5 -2.62 -16.00 -3.11
CA ASP A 5 -1.74 -16.44 -4.18
C ASP A 5 -2.49 -16.53 -5.52
N ARG A 6 -1.77 -16.33 -6.63
CA ARG A 6 -2.35 -16.35 -7.99
C ARG A 6 -2.83 -17.75 -8.38
N GLU A 7 -2.18 -18.78 -7.87
CA GLU A 7 -2.49 -20.18 -8.18
C GLU A 7 -3.68 -20.71 -7.38
N GLU A 8 -4.11 -19.99 -6.34
CA GLU A 8 -5.23 -20.41 -5.49
C GLU A 8 -6.52 -20.57 -6.31
N GLN A 9 -7.13 -21.75 -6.24
CA GLN A 9 -8.38 -22.07 -6.95
C GLN A 9 -9.53 -22.36 -6.01
N ASP A 10 -9.27 -22.51 -4.70
CA ASP A 10 -10.34 -22.78 -3.75
C ASP A 10 -11.29 -21.59 -3.61
N SER A 11 -12.53 -21.79 -4.04
CA SER A 11 -13.59 -20.80 -3.94
C SER A 11 -13.84 -20.38 -2.49
N GLY A 12 -13.70 -21.31 -1.52
CA GLY A 12 -13.87 -21.02 -0.11
C GLY A 12 -12.86 -19.98 0.41
N THR A 13 -11.59 -20.20 0.09
CA THR A 13 -10.47 -19.31 0.43
C THR A 13 -10.61 -17.94 -0.22
N ILE A 14 -10.96 -17.89 -1.50
CA ILE A 14 -11.22 -16.63 -2.23
C ILE A 14 -12.37 -15.84 -1.58
N GLU A 15 -13.47 -16.52 -1.21
CA GLU A 15 -14.60 -15.88 -0.54
C GLU A 15 -14.25 -15.37 0.87
N ALA A 16 -13.45 -16.11 1.63
CA ALA A 16 -13.02 -15.71 2.96
C ALA A 16 -12.18 -14.43 2.90
N ALA A 17 -11.16 -14.39 2.03
CA ALA A 17 -10.33 -13.22 1.82
C ALA A 17 -11.14 -12.00 1.33
N TYR A 18 -12.09 -12.21 0.42
CA TYR A 18 -13.01 -11.16 -0.02
C TYR A 18 -13.82 -10.60 1.15
N LYS A 19 -14.45 -11.46 1.97
CA LYS A 19 -15.27 -11.03 3.12
C LYS A 19 -14.45 -10.25 4.14
N GLU A 20 -13.21 -10.66 4.40
CA GLU A 20 -12.30 -9.97 5.30
C GLU A 20 -11.96 -8.56 4.81
N LYS A 21 -11.50 -8.42 3.56
CA LYS A 21 -11.19 -7.11 2.96
C LYS A 21 -12.42 -6.21 2.87
N MET A 22 -13.57 -6.79 2.54
CA MET A 22 -14.84 -6.07 2.46
C MET A 22 -15.28 -5.54 3.83
N ARG A 23 -15.16 -6.35 4.89
CA ARG A 23 -15.41 -5.90 6.28
C ARG A 23 -14.43 -4.81 6.71
N ALA A 24 -13.14 -4.94 6.37
CA ALA A 24 -12.14 -3.92 6.65
C ALA A 24 -12.51 -2.57 6.01
N LEU A 25 -12.90 -2.55 4.73
CA LEU A 25 -13.35 -1.32 4.05
C LEU A 25 -14.64 -0.74 4.63
N GLN A 26 -15.60 -1.59 5.03
CA GLN A 26 -16.84 -1.11 5.66
C GLN A 26 -16.63 -0.50 7.05
N SER A 27 -15.57 -0.91 7.75
CA SER A 27 -15.22 -0.34 9.06
C SER A 27 -14.73 1.13 8.96
N ILE A 28 -14.27 1.55 7.78
CA ILE A 28 -13.76 2.90 7.54
C ILE A 28 -14.95 3.88 7.42
N ARG A 29 -15.31 4.54 8.53
CA ARG A 29 -16.32 5.60 8.57
C ARG A 29 -15.75 6.97 8.15
N SER A 30 -15.17 7.06 6.94
CA SER A 30 -14.72 8.35 6.37
C SER A 30 -15.81 8.96 5.48
N SER A 31 -16.31 10.14 5.85
CA SER A 31 -17.22 10.91 4.99
C SER A 31 -16.49 11.61 3.83
N LYS A 32 -15.18 11.85 3.96
CA LYS A 32 -14.36 12.53 2.94
C LYS A 32 -13.99 11.61 1.78
N ASP A 33 -13.80 10.32 2.05
CA ASP A 33 -13.29 9.35 1.08
C ASP A 33 -14.36 8.40 0.57
N LYS A 34 -15.65 8.75 0.75
CA LYS A 34 -16.78 7.89 0.39
C LYS A 34 -16.69 7.37 -1.04
N GLY A 35 -16.35 8.23 -2.00
CA GLY A 35 -16.22 7.83 -3.41
C GLY A 35 -15.08 6.85 -3.66
N PHE A 36 -13.93 7.02 -2.98
CA PHE A 36 -12.81 6.10 -3.10
C PHE A 36 -13.09 4.75 -2.43
N ILE A 37 -13.76 4.77 -1.26
CA ILE A 37 -14.20 3.55 -0.59
C ILE A 37 -15.16 2.78 -1.49
N GLU A 38 -16.20 3.41 -2.05
CA GLU A 38 -17.12 2.72 -2.97
C GLU A 38 -16.42 2.14 -4.21
N PHE A 39 -15.45 2.87 -4.77
CA PHE A 39 -14.61 2.35 -5.85
C PHE A 39 -13.86 1.07 -5.44
N LEU A 40 -13.19 1.06 -4.27
CA LEU A 40 -12.51 -0.14 -3.78
C LEU A 40 -13.46 -1.31 -3.52
N LYS A 41 -14.69 -1.05 -3.07
CA LYS A 41 -15.71 -2.11 -2.91
C LYS A 41 -16.05 -2.75 -4.26
N GLU A 42 -16.19 -1.95 -5.30
CA GLU A 42 -16.54 -2.42 -6.64
C GLU A 42 -15.38 -3.20 -7.28
N GLU A 43 -14.15 -2.74 -7.10
CA GLU A 43 -12.94 -3.45 -7.50
C GLU A 43 -12.82 -4.82 -6.80
N LEU A 44 -13.12 -4.90 -5.49
CA LEU A 44 -13.14 -6.17 -4.77
C LEU A 44 -14.25 -7.11 -5.26
N ARG A 45 -15.43 -6.59 -5.61
CA ARG A 45 -16.52 -7.39 -6.20
C ARG A 45 -16.11 -7.95 -7.56
N THR A 46 -15.49 -7.12 -8.39
CA THR A 46 -14.98 -7.52 -9.70
C THR A 46 -13.90 -8.58 -9.56
N ALA A 47 -12.92 -8.37 -8.66
CA ALA A 47 -11.86 -9.35 -8.39
C ALA A 47 -12.42 -10.69 -7.93
N ARG A 48 -13.37 -10.71 -6.97
CA ARG A 48 -14.05 -11.94 -6.55
C ARG A 48 -14.70 -12.63 -7.75
N LEU A 49 -15.44 -11.88 -8.55
CA LEU A 49 -16.24 -12.45 -9.65
C LEU A 49 -15.37 -12.96 -10.81
N THR A 50 -14.21 -12.33 -11.05
CA THR A 50 -13.20 -12.82 -11.99
C THR A 50 -12.55 -14.12 -11.49
N LEU A 51 -12.22 -14.19 -10.20
CA LEU A 51 -11.53 -15.36 -9.64
C LEU A 51 -12.46 -16.56 -9.36
N THR A 52 -13.75 -16.33 -9.10
CA THR A 52 -14.72 -17.40 -8.82
C THR A 52 -15.28 -18.05 -10.09
N LYS A 53 -15.17 -17.39 -11.25
CA LYS A 53 -15.70 -17.90 -12.53
C LYS A 53 -14.55 -18.26 -13.45
N ASP A 54 -14.40 -19.55 -13.75
CA ASP A 54 -13.30 -20.09 -14.57
C ASP A 54 -13.16 -19.39 -15.93
N ASP A 55 -14.27 -19.15 -16.64
CA ASP A 55 -14.23 -18.46 -17.94
C ASP A 55 -13.67 -17.04 -17.83
N ARG A 56 -13.98 -16.32 -16.75
CA ARG A 56 -13.46 -14.98 -16.52
C ARG A 56 -12.01 -14.99 -16.06
N ARG A 57 -11.62 -16.00 -15.28
CA ARG A 57 -10.24 -16.22 -14.87
C ARG A 57 -9.36 -16.47 -16.09
N LYS A 58 -9.76 -17.38 -16.98
CA LYS A 58 -9.07 -17.63 -18.26
C LYS A 58 -8.94 -16.37 -19.10
N ALA A 59 -10.02 -15.64 -19.32
CA ALA A 59 -9.98 -14.38 -20.07
C ALA A 59 -9.08 -13.32 -19.41
N TYR A 60 -9.03 -13.29 -18.07
CA TYR A 60 -8.14 -12.40 -17.34
C TYR A 60 -6.68 -12.82 -17.47
N ASP A 61 -6.37 -14.11 -17.35
CA ASP A 61 -5.02 -14.63 -17.56
C ASP A 61 -4.54 -14.41 -18.99
N GLU A 62 -5.41 -14.60 -19.99
CA GLU A 62 -5.13 -14.24 -21.39
C GLU A 62 -4.84 -12.74 -21.55
N SER A 63 -5.61 -11.87 -20.88
CA SER A 63 -5.35 -10.42 -20.91
C SER A 63 -4.02 -10.05 -20.25
N LEU A 64 -3.64 -10.75 -19.17
CA LEU A 64 -2.34 -10.54 -18.52
C LEU A 64 -1.19 -10.98 -19.42
N VAL A 65 -1.33 -12.10 -20.13
CA VAL A 65 -0.34 -12.56 -21.10
C VAL A 65 -0.26 -11.59 -22.29
N ALA A 66 -1.39 -11.05 -22.77
CA ALA A 66 -1.40 -10.05 -23.82
C ALA A 66 -0.69 -8.75 -23.38
N ASP A 67 -0.92 -8.30 -22.15
CA ASP A 67 -0.26 -7.12 -21.57
C ASP A 67 1.24 -7.34 -21.37
N SER A 68 1.66 -8.53 -20.91
CA SER A 68 3.08 -8.88 -20.77
C SER A 68 3.77 -9.00 -22.13
N LEU A 69 3.11 -9.61 -23.12
CA LEU A 69 3.58 -9.66 -24.51
C LEU A 69 3.78 -8.26 -25.08
N GLN A 70 2.81 -7.36 -24.91
CA GLN A 70 2.91 -6.00 -25.42
C GLN A 70 4.03 -5.22 -24.71
N GLY A 71 4.12 -5.34 -23.39
CA GLY A 71 5.17 -4.71 -22.60
C GLY A 71 6.57 -5.23 -22.95
N PHE A 72 6.70 -6.52 -23.27
CA PHE A 72 7.93 -7.12 -23.76
C PHE A 72 8.28 -6.61 -25.16
N LYS A 73 7.32 -6.58 -26.10
CA LYS A 73 7.51 -6.00 -27.44
C LYS A 73 8.03 -4.56 -27.37
N ASP A 74 7.41 -3.74 -26.54
CA ASP A 74 7.79 -2.32 -26.43
C ASP A 74 9.17 -2.11 -25.80
N TRP A 75 9.65 -3.07 -24.99
CA TRP A 75 11.00 -3.08 -24.46
C TRP A 75 12.05 -3.60 -25.46
N VAL A 76 11.72 -4.62 -26.27
CA VAL A 76 12.63 -5.21 -27.28
C VAL A 76 12.85 -4.28 -28.48
N LYS A 77 11.79 -3.60 -28.96
CA LYS A 77 11.85 -2.69 -30.13
C LYS A 77 13.04 -1.72 -30.16
N PRO A 78 13.33 -0.93 -29.10
CA PRO A 78 14.47 -0.01 -29.12
C PRO A 78 15.84 -0.71 -29.22
N LEU A 79 15.96 -1.94 -28.72
CA LEU A 79 17.20 -2.71 -28.82
C LEU A 79 17.40 -3.24 -30.25
N LEU A 80 16.32 -3.65 -30.92
CA LEU A 80 16.37 -4.10 -32.32
C LEU A 80 16.64 -2.94 -33.30
N ALA A 81 16.30 -1.70 -32.94
CA ALA A 81 16.57 -0.52 -33.75
C ALA A 81 18.07 -0.27 -33.99
N MET A 82 18.96 -0.93 -33.24
CA MET A 82 20.41 -0.89 -33.45
C MET A 82 20.87 -1.71 -34.67
N GLY A 83 20.00 -2.53 -35.27
CA GLY A 83 20.26 -3.30 -36.49
C GLY A 83 21.11 -4.56 -36.30
N PHE A 84 21.97 -4.61 -35.28
CA PHE A 84 22.75 -5.78 -34.90
C PHE A 84 22.57 -6.09 -33.41
N VAL A 85 22.22 -7.34 -33.10
CA VAL A 85 21.99 -7.80 -31.73
C VAL A 85 22.99 -8.90 -31.37
N PRO A 86 23.97 -8.62 -30.50
CA PRO A 86 24.89 -9.62 -29.99
C PRO A 86 24.17 -10.72 -29.19
N LYS A 87 24.76 -11.92 -29.11
CA LYS A 87 24.23 -13.06 -28.34
C LYS A 87 23.92 -12.70 -26.89
N SER A 88 24.82 -11.96 -26.22
CA SER A 88 24.61 -11.52 -24.83
C SER A 88 23.35 -10.67 -24.65
N VAL A 89 23.02 -9.82 -25.64
CA VAL A 89 21.80 -9.01 -25.63
C VAL A 89 20.57 -9.86 -25.94
N TYR A 90 20.69 -10.83 -26.86
CA TYR A 90 19.64 -11.79 -27.14
C TYR A 90 19.28 -12.63 -25.91
N ASP A 91 20.28 -13.18 -25.21
CA ASP A 91 20.08 -13.95 -23.98
C ASP A 91 19.45 -13.09 -22.88
N LEU A 92 19.87 -11.82 -22.77
CA LEU A 92 19.23 -10.86 -21.87
C LEU A 92 17.75 -10.62 -22.24
N MET A 93 17.41 -10.56 -23.53
CA MET A 93 16.01 -10.46 -23.97
C MET A 93 15.20 -11.69 -23.57
N LEU A 94 15.76 -12.90 -23.73
CA LEU A 94 15.09 -14.13 -23.30
C LEU A 94 14.87 -14.17 -21.79
N GLN A 95 15.91 -13.90 -21.00
CA GLN A 95 15.82 -13.85 -19.54
C GLN A 95 14.80 -12.81 -19.06
N THR A 96 14.74 -11.66 -19.73
CA THR A 96 13.76 -10.61 -19.41
C THR A 96 12.35 -11.04 -19.78
N GLY A 97 12.16 -11.73 -20.91
CA GLY A 97 10.87 -12.32 -21.29
C GLY A 97 10.37 -13.34 -20.26
N VAL A 98 11.23 -14.25 -19.80
CA VAL A 98 10.90 -15.23 -18.76
C VAL A 98 10.54 -14.56 -17.44
N LYS A 99 11.27 -13.51 -17.04
CA LYS A 99 10.95 -12.71 -15.85
C LYS A 99 9.58 -12.02 -15.94
N GLU A 100 9.13 -11.65 -17.14
CA GLU A 100 7.81 -11.06 -17.39
C GLU A 100 6.69 -12.12 -17.52
N GLY A 101 7.02 -13.40 -17.33
CA GLY A 101 6.08 -14.52 -17.31
C GLY A 101 5.79 -15.15 -18.68
N LEU A 102 6.65 -14.91 -19.67
CA LEU A 102 6.60 -15.60 -20.96
C LEU A 102 7.37 -16.92 -20.87
N ASP A 103 6.91 -17.93 -21.61
CA ASP A 103 7.72 -19.13 -21.81
C ASP A 103 8.94 -18.79 -22.68
N GLU A 104 10.07 -19.46 -22.43
CA GLU A 104 11.33 -19.17 -23.11
C GLU A 104 11.21 -19.34 -24.63
N ALA A 105 10.51 -20.40 -25.05
CA ALA A 105 10.21 -20.65 -26.47
C ALA A 105 9.34 -19.55 -27.08
N GLN A 106 8.38 -19.01 -26.33
CA GLN A 106 7.51 -17.91 -26.78
C GLN A 106 8.30 -16.60 -26.90
N ALA A 107 9.13 -16.28 -25.90
CA ALA A 107 10.00 -15.11 -25.93
C ALA A 107 10.98 -15.18 -27.11
N ALA A 108 11.62 -16.33 -27.33
CA ALA A 108 12.54 -16.55 -28.44
C ALA A 108 11.87 -16.40 -29.80
N LYS A 109 10.67 -16.97 -29.97
CA LYS A 109 9.88 -16.82 -31.20
C LYS A 109 9.54 -15.36 -31.47
N LEU A 110 9.10 -14.63 -30.44
CA LEU A 110 8.68 -13.25 -30.57
C LEU A 110 9.86 -12.30 -30.85
N VAL A 111 11.02 -12.52 -30.23
CA VAL A 111 12.23 -11.75 -30.54
C VAL A 111 12.67 -11.99 -31.99
N LYS A 112 12.60 -13.24 -32.48
CA LYS A 112 12.92 -13.56 -33.89
C LYS A 112 11.93 -12.90 -34.86
N GLU A 113 10.64 -12.93 -34.56
CA GLU A 113 9.61 -12.26 -35.37
C GLU A 113 9.83 -10.74 -35.42
N LEU A 114 10.09 -10.10 -34.28
CA LEU A 114 10.37 -8.66 -34.22
C LEU A 114 11.70 -8.31 -34.91
N ALA A 115 12.73 -9.13 -34.78
CA ALA A 115 14.01 -8.91 -35.45
C ALA A 115 13.85 -8.94 -36.97
N ALA A 116 13.06 -9.89 -37.48
CA ALA A 116 12.71 -9.95 -38.90
C ALA A 116 11.90 -8.72 -39.36
N GLU A 117 10.93 -8.26 -38.56
CA GLU A 117 10.12 -7.07 -38.85
C GLU A 117 10.97 -5.79 -38.91
N HIS A 118 11.96 -5.67 -38.03
CA HIS A 118 12.85 -4.50 -37.93
C HIS A 118 14.14 -4.62 -38.77
N GLY A 119 14.35 -5.73 -39.48
CA GLY A 119 15.56 -5.96 -40.28
C GLY A 119 16.84 -6.09 -39.44
N ALA A 120 16.72 -6.52 -38.17
CA ALA A 120 17.85 -6.69 -37.27
C ALA A 120 18.49 -8.07 -37.45
N THR A 121 19.82 -8.14 -37.43
CA THR A 121 20.56 -9.41 -37.50
C THR A 121 20.84 -9.92 -36.09
N LEU A 122 20.40 -11.15 -35.79
CA LEU A 122 20.62 -11.81 -34.50
C LEU A 122 21.84 -12.74 -34.59
N GLN A 123 22.83 -12.55 -33.72
CA GLN A 123 23.95 -13.48 -33.58
C GLN A 123 23.54 -14.61 -32.62
N LEU A 124 22.95 -15.69 -33.16
CA LEU A 124 22.44 -16.82 -32.37
C LEU A 124 23.55 -17.80 -31.97
N GLU A 125 24.61 -17.90 -32.76
CA GLU A 125 25.77 -18.73 -32.47
C GLU A 125 26.95 -17.82 -32.11
N GLU A 126 27.64 -18.14 -31.01
CA GLU A 126 29.01 -17.70 -30.86
C GLU A 126 29.80 -18.41 -31.95
N SER A 127 30.03 -17.71 -33.06
CA SER A 127 31.10 -18.05 -33.97
C SER A 127 32.40 -17.98 -33.16
N SER A 128 32.74 -19.11 -32.55
CA SER A 128 33.92 -19.35 -31.72
C SER A 128 35.23 -19.25 -32.51
N SER A 129 35.19 -18.81 -33.76
CA SER A 129 36.36 -18.65 -34.63
C SER A 129 37.25 -17.48 -34.25
N ASP A 130 36.72 -16.45 -33.58
CA ASP A 130 37.46 -15.18 -33.44
C ASP A 130 38.21 -15.02 -32.10
N LEU A 131 37.94 -15.90 -31.12
CA LEU A 131 38.72 -15.95 -29.87
C LEU A 131 39.91 -16.93 -29.93
N ALA A 132 39.89 -17.91 -30.85
CA ALA A 132 41.03 -18.81 -31.06
C ALA A 132 42.24 -18.13 -31.74
N ALA A 133 42.07 -16.92 -32.30
CA ALA A 133 43.13 -16.19 -33.00
C ALA A 133 43.97 -15.26 -32.10
N LEU A 134 43.56 -15.01 -30.85
CA LEU A 134 44.25 -14.11 -29.92
C LEU A 134 45.01 -14.84 -28.80
N GLU A 135 44.86 -16.15 -28.66
CA GLU A 135 45.57 -16.96 -27.65
C GLU A 135 46.93 -17.51 -28.12
N ASN A 136 47.37 -17.17 -29.34
CA ASN A 136 48.64 -17.67 -29.91
C ASN A 136 49.72 -16.59 -30.12
N SER A 137 49.63 -15.42 -29.49
CA SER A 137 50.76 -14.47 -29.46
C SER A 137 51.53 -14.63 -28.15
N GLY A 138 52.66 -15.33 -28.25
CA GLY A 138 53.51 -15.77 -27.16
C GLY A 138 53.89 -14.70 -26.16
N TYR A 139 53.74 -15.05 -24.89
CA TYR A 139 54.63 -14.64 -23.82
C TYR A 139 55.52 -15.85 -23.51
N ASP A 140 56.61 -15.97 -24.28
CA ASP A 140 57.85 -16.56 -23.80
C ASP A 140 58.52 -15.47 -22.94
N ASP A 141 58.36 -15.51 -21.63
CA ASP A 141 59.45 -15.08 -20.76
C ASP A 141 59.46 -15.92 -19.50
N ALA A 142 60.64 -16.41 -19.21
CA ALA A 142 60.96 -17.44 -18.26
C ALA A 142 61.14 -16.87 -16.85
N ASP A 143 61.34 -17.80 -15.93
CA ASP A 143 61.91 -17.62 -14.59
C ASP A 143 60.89 -17.17 -13.53
N GLU A 144 60.77 -17.75 -12.35
CA GLU A 144 61.50 -18.80 -11.61
C GLU A 144 60.60 -19.12 -10.39
N ASP A 145 60.59 -20.39 -9.99
CA ASP A 145 60.53 -20.92 -8.62
C ASP A 145 59.69 -20.25 -7.50
N ASP A 146 58.71 -20.99 -6.99
CA ASP A 146 58.41 -21.22 -5.55
C ASP A 146 57.11 -22.05 -5.48
N ASP A 147 57.14 -23.37 -5.41
CA ASP A 147 57.44 -24.23 -4.24
C ASP A 147 56.33 -24.22 -3.14
N LEU A 148 55.81 -25.43 -2.89
CA LEU A 148 54.98 -25.94 -1.77
C LEU A 148 53.56 -25.32 -1.57
N GLY A 149 52.45 -26.06 -1.55
CA GLY A 149 52.22 -27.45 -1.22
C GLY A 149 50.71 -27.77 -1.16
N PRO A 150 50.31 -28.98 -0.73
CA PRO A 150 49.16 -29.70 -1.29
C PRO A 150 47.95 -29.84 -0.33
N ALA A 151 46.93 -30.54 -0.83
CA ALA A 151 45.78 -31.15 -0.15
C ALA A 151 44.49 -30.32 -0.13
N SER A 152 43.51 -30.73 -0.93
CA SER A 152 42.44 -31.67 -0.52
C SER A 152 41.45 -31.82 -1.68
N ASP A 153 41.25 -33.00 -2.25
CA ASP A 153 40.55 -34.18 -1.70
C ASP A 153 39.03 -34.12 -1.98
N ASP A 154 38.64 -34.98 -2.92
CA ASP A 154 37.42 -35.79 -2.97
C ASP A 154 36.01 -35.16 -3.00
N GLY A 155 35.26 -35.51 -4.05
CA GLY A 155 33.81 -35.34 -4.08
C GLY A 155 33.14 -35.59 -5.42
N ASP A 156 33.15 -36.85 -5.86
CA ASP A 156 32.60 -37.40 -7.12
C ASP A 156 31.14 -37.00 -7.48
N PRO A 157 30.77 -37.11 -8.78
CA PRO A 157 29.44 -36.84 -9.32
C PRO A 157 28.52 -38.08 -9.28
N MET A 158 27.30 -37.91 -8.76
CA MET A 158 26.18 -38.86 -8.95
C MET A 158 25.38 -38.36 -10.17
N PHE A 159 25.39 -39.00 -11.34
CA PHE A 159 24.83 -40.30 -11.71
C PHE A 159 23.32 -40.44 -11.43
N LEU A 160 22.53 -40.23 -12.49
CA LEU A 160 21.13 -40.63 -12.73
C LEU A 160 20.87 -40.29 -14.22
N ASP A 161 21.32 -41.10 -15.17
CA ASP A 161 20.77 -42.38 -15.62
C ASP A 161 19.27 -42.36 -15.94
N ASP A 162 19.02 -42.48 -17.26
CA ASP A 162 18.00 -43.29 -17.92
C ASP A 162 16.51 -43.09 -17.59
N LEU A 163 15.81 -42.39 -18.49
CA LEU A 163 14.49 -42.83 -18.98
C LEU A 163 14.29 -42.46 -20.47
N ASP A 164 14.69 -43.41 -21.31
CA ASP A 164 14.06 -43.97 -22.54
C ASP A 164 13.14 -43.10 -23.45
N PRO A 165 13.32 -43.15 -24.79
CA PRO A 165 12.53 -42.41 -25.77
C PRO A 165 11.34 -43.22 -26.32
N GLY A 166 10.14 -42.65 -26.27
CA GLY A 166 8.93 -43.24 -26.86
C GLY A 166 8.13 -42.24 -27.71
N THR A 167 8.47 -42.11 -28.99
CA THR A 167 7.49 -41.82 -30.06
C THR A 167 6.92 -43.15 -30.59
N PRO A 168 5.76 -43.25 -31.30
CA PRO A 168 5.21 -42.23 -32.20
C PRO A 168 3.66 -42.12 -32.32
N ALA A 169 3.26 -41.16 -33.16
CA ALA A 169 2.05 -41.09 -34.00
C ALA A 169 0.69 -40.79 -33.34
N THR A 170 0.03 -39.72 -33.83
CA THR A 170 -1.13 -39.82 -34.74
C THR A 170 -1.65 -38.40 -35.06
N GLU A 171 -1.47 -37.97 -36.32
CA GLU A 171 -2.27 -36.91 -36.92
C GLU A 171 -3.75 -37.34 -36.98
N PRO A 172 -4.70 -36.39 -36.87
CA PRO A 172 -5.42 -36.11 -38.10
C PRO A 172 -5.65 -34.62 -38.37
N SER A 173 -5.60 -34.31 -39.67
CA SER A 173 -5.94 -33.04 -40.30
C SER A 173 -7.49 -32.81 -40.36
N PRO A 174 -8.03 -31.88 -41.18
CA PRO A 174 -8.62 -30.64 -40.69
C PRO A 174 -10.11 -30.50 -41.05
N THR A 175 -10.96 -29.94 -40.18
CA THR A 175 -12.25 -29.41 -40.64
C THR A 175 -12.86 -28.42 -39.66
N SER A 176 -13.04 -27.18 -40.10
CA SER A 176 -14.36 -26.61 -40.38
C SER A 176 -14.42 -25.11 -40.10
N ARG A 177 -14.58 -24.36 -41.18
CA ARG A 177 -14.88 -22.92 -41.20
C ARG A 177 -16.15 -22.66 -40.39
N ARG A 178 -16.04 -21.86 -39.32
CA ARG A 178 -17.20 -21.21 -38.70
C ARG A 178 -17.19 -19.72 -39.02
N ALA A 179 -18.27 -19.31 -39.68
CA ALA A 179 -18.55 -17.93 -40.08
C ALA A 179 -18.65 -16.97 -38.89
N PRO A 180 -18.36 -15.67 -39.08
CA PRO A 180 -18.48 -14.67 -38.03
C PRO A 180 -19.96 -14.36 -37.69
N PRO A 181 -20.31 -14.11 -36.41
CA PRO A 181 -21.64 -13.66 -36.04
C PRO A 181 -21.89 -12.19 -36.47
N PRO A 182 -23.15 -11.80 -36.76
CA PRO A 182 -23.51 -10.48 -37.26
C PRO A 182 -23.37 -9.38 -36.21
N LYS A 183 -22.99 -8.18 -36.69
CA LYS A 183 -22.94 -6.92 -35.93
C LYS A 183 -24.34 -6.53 -35.41
N PRO A 184 -24.53 -6.23 -34.12
CA PRO A 184 -25.72 -5.52 -33.68
C PRO A 184 -25.62 -4.03 -34.04
N ALA A 185 -26.71 -3.55 -34.62
CA ALA A 185 -26.92 -2.22 -35.14
C ALA A 185 -26.70 -1.12 -34.10
N GLY A 186 -26.09 -0.01 -34.54
CA GLY A 186 -25.97 1.20 -33.77
C GLY A 186 -27.34 1.82 -33.50
N ASN A 187 -27.56 2.20 -32.24
CA ASN A 187 -28.56 3.21 -31.88
C ASN A 187 -27.84 4.40 -31.27
N ALA A 188 -27.54 5.35 -32.14
CA ALA A 188 -27.28 6.73 -31.77
C ALA A 188 -28.58 7.33 -31.23
N ARG A 189 -28.62 7.65 -29.93
CA ARG A 189 -29.49 8.71 -29.41
C ARG A 189 -28.72 9.53 -28.39
N GLY A 190 -28.25 10.67 -28.87
CA GLY A 190 -27.77 11.76 -28.03
C GLY A 190 -28.92 12.33 -27.19
N GLY A 191 -28.69 12.43 -25.89
CA GLY A 191 -29.51 13.20 -24.96
C GLY A 191 -28.63 14.25 -24.30
N LYS A 192 -28.66 15.48 -24.81
CA LYS A 192 -28.16 16.67 -24.12
C LYS A 192 -29.01 16.86 -22.85
N ILE A 193 -28.43 16.65 -21.67
CA ILE A 193 -29.05 17.10 -20.42
C ILE A 193 -28.48 18.47 -20.09
N GLN A 194 -29.25 19.50 -20.47
CA GLN A 194 -29.09 20.87 -19.97
C GLN A 194 -29.33 20.88 -18.46
N ARG A 195 -28.35 21.37 -17.70
CA ARG A 195 -28.50 21.76 -16.30
C ARG A 195 -29.47 22.95 -16.22
N GLY A 196 -30.70 22.68 -15.81
CA GLY A 196 -31.62 23.70 -15.32
C GLY A 196 -31.21 24.13 -13.92
N PHE A 197 -30.81 25.39 -13.81
CA PHE A 197 -30.83 26.18 -12.58
C PHE A 197 -32.26 26.22 -12.04
N TYR A 198 -32.47 25.83 -10.79
CA TYR A 198 -33.61 26.30 -10.00
C TYR A 198 -33.09 26.96 -8.74
N GLN A 199 -33.19 28.28 -8.77
CA GLN A 199 -33.26 29.15 -7.62
C GLN A 199 -34.76 29.24 -7.28
N ASP A 200 -35.18 28.81 -6.09
CA ASP A 200 -36.40 29.37 -5.52
C ASP A 200 -36.41 29.30 -3.99
N GLN A 201 -37.04 30.32 -3.45
CA GLN A 201 -37.15 30.72 -2.05
C GLN A 201 -38.35 30.07 -1.35
N GLY A 202 -38.44 30.26 -0.03
CA GLY A 202 -39.64 30.02 0.79
C GLY A 202 -39.58 28.68 1.54
N GLY A 203 -39.65 28.63 2.87
CA GLY A 203 -40.62 29.30 3.72
C GLY A 203 -41.74 28.31 4.02
N GLY A 204 -41.72 27.68 5.19
CA GLY A 204 -42.74 26.70 5.56
C GLY A 204 -42.46 26.01 6.89
N GLU A 205 -42.89 26.65 7.97
CA GLU A 205 -43.20 25.98 9.23
C GLU A 205 -44.24 24.87 8.98
N ARG A 206 -44.00 23.66 9.50
CA ARG A 206 -45.06 22.80 10.05
C ARG A 206 -44.51 21.62 10.83
N SER A 207 -45.16 21.44 11.96
CA SER A 207 -45.01 20.47 13.03
C SER A 207 -45.21 19.02 12.59
N GLY A 208 -44.51 18.12 13.29
CA GLY A 208 -45.08 16.88 13.82
C GLY A 208 -45.09 15.64 12.91
N ALA A 209 -44.27 14.66 13.25
CA ALA A 209 -44.72 13.29 13.55
C ALA A 209 -43.49 12.44 13.91
N GLY A 210 -43.52 11.87 15.12
CA GLY A 210 -42.53 10.90 15.56
C GLY A 210 -42.57 9.63 14.70
N SER A 211 -41.39 9.16 14.31
CA SER A 211 -41.20 7.82 13.77
C SER A 211 -40.21 7.11 14.67
N SER A 212 -40.75 6.12 15.36
CA SER A 212 -40.15 5.29 16.39
C SER A 212 -39.28 4.21 15.77
N SER A 213 -38.03 4.14 16.24
CA SER A 213 -37.07 3.08 15.93
C SER A 213 -37.56 1.71 16.41
N PRO A 214 -37.49 0.65 15.58
CA PRO A 214 -38.04 -0.67 15.88
C PRO A 214 -37.08 -1.63 16.62
N TRP A 215 -36.09 -1.14 17.39
CA TRP A 215 -35.10 -2.00 18.06
C TRP A 215 -35.20 -2.04 19.60
N ASP A 216 -36.19 -1.38 20.20
CA ASP A 216 -36.42 -1.44 21.65
C ASP A 216 -37.57 -2.38 22.03
N ARG A 217 -37.24 -3.67 22.17
CA ARG A 217 -37.91 -4.70 22.99
C ARG A 217 -36.90 -5.81 23.20
N GLY A 218 -36.62 -6.33 24.39
CA GLY A 218 -37.24 -6.20 25.70
C GLY A 218 -36.74 -7.38 26.52
N GLY A 219 -36.39 -7.15 27.78
CA GLY A 219 -35.88 -8.18 28.67
C GLY A 219 -35.89 -7.74 30.12
N SER A 220 -37.09 -7.47 30.65
CA SER A 220 -37.35 -7.29 32.08
C SER A 220 -38.30 -8.38 32.57
N ALA A 221 -37.79 -9.23 33.45
CA ALA A 221 -38.49 -9.96 34.51
C ALA A 221 -37.43 -10.84 35.21
N ALA A 222 -37.39 -11.05 36.52
CA ALA A 222 -38.08 -10.50 37.68
C ALA A 222 -37.39 -11.11 38.94
N ARG A 223 -37.44 -10.39 40.07
CA ARG A 223 -37.50 -10.90 41.47
C ARG A 223 -36.32 -11.69 42.07
N ASP A 224 -35.71 -11.10 43.10
CA ASP A 224 -35.66 -11.64 44.49
C ASP A 224 -35.11 -10.56 45.45
N ARG A 225 -35.96 -9.84 46.19
CA ARG A 225 -36.29 -9.99 47.63
C ARG A 225 -35.39 -10.92 48.46
N SER A 226 -34.57 -10.32 49.35
CA SER A 226 -34.56 -10.50 50.84
C SER A 226 -33.22 -9.96 51.39
N ALA A 227 -33.12 -8.99 52.31
CA ALA A 227 -33.67 -8.86 53.67
C ALA A 227 -32.86 -9.56 54.78
N TRP A 228 -31.58 -9.22 54.99
CA TRP A 228 -30.83 -9.43 56.25
C TRP A 228 -29.66 -8.41 56.28
N GLY A 229 -29.35 -7.62 57.30
CA GLY A 229 -29.90 -7.43 58.63
C GLY A 229 -29.25 -6.18 59.27
N ARG A 230 -30.06 -5.43 60.02
CA ARG A 230 -29.59 -4.44 61.00
C ARG A 230 -28.91 -5.20 62.15
N ARG A 231 -27.73 -4.76 62.59
CA ARG A 231 -27.39 -4.78 64.01
C ARG A 231 -26.81 -3.44 64.43
N ARG A 232 -27.43 -2.94 65.49
CA ARG A 232 -27.19 -1.73 66.25
C ARG A 232 -26.48 -2.16 67.54
N ALA A 233 -25.79 -1.20 68.15
CA ALA A 233 -25.37 -1.13 69.55
C ALA A 233 -24.06 -1.85 69.93
N GLY A 234 -23.12 -1.02 70.37
CA GLY A 234 -21.91 -1.34 71.11
C GLY A 234 -21.34 0.00 71.60
N ALA A 235 -21.94 0.50 72.69
CA ALA A 235 -21.52 1.67 73.42
C ALA A 235 -20.34 1.33 74.35
N GLU A 236 -19.70 2.39 74.86
CA GLU A 236 -18.66 2.42 75.90
C GLU A 236 -17.24 2.17 75.33
N SER A 237 -16.23 3.01 75.56
CA SER A 237 -15.95 3.83 76.73
C SER A 237 -15.26 5.14 76.35
N ALA A 238 -15.65 6.19 77.05
CA ALA A 238 -15.01 7.50 77.04
C ALA A 238 -13.61 7.42 77.67
N ALA A 239 -12.58 7.78 76.89
CA ALA A 239 -11.30 8.21 77.42
C ALA A 239 -11.05 9.63 76.92
N THR A 240 -11.48 10.57 77.74
CA THR A 240 -11.27 12.01 77.65
C THR A 240 -9.78 12.31 77.47
N SER A 241 -9.37 12.65 76.26
CA SER A 241 -8.07 13.27 75.97
C SER A 241 -8.28 14.76 75.71
N PRO A 242 -7.38 15.62 76.20
CA PRO A 242 -7.64 17.05 76.35
C PRO A 242 -7.65 17.74 74.99
N ALA A 243 -8.63 18.64 74.84
CA ALA A 243 -8.82 19.52 73.70
C ALA A 243 -7.61 20.45 73.52
N GLN A 244 -6.60 20.00 72.76
CA GLN A 244 -5.55 20.86 72.23
C GLN A 244 -6.02 21.47 70.89
N SER A 245 -6.41 22.75 70.96
CA SER A 245 -6.20 23.76 69.91
C SER A 245 -6.56 23.36 68.47
N GLY A 246 -7.86 23.18 68.21
CA GLY A 246 -8.42 22.77 66.92
C GLY A 246 -8.48 23.83 65.80
N ASN A 247 -7.60 24.85 65.80
CA ASN A 247 -7.65 25.93 64.79
C ASN A 247 -6.58 25.87 63.69
N ARG A 248 -5.64 24.89 63.72
CA ARG A 248 -4.59 24.76 62.70
C ARG A 248 -4.90 23.77 61.56
N THR A 249 -5.79 22.80 61.76
CA THR A 249 -6.06 21.73 60.76
C THR A 249 -7.00 22.13 59.62
N ARG A 250 -7.83 23.17 59.79
CA ARG A 250 -8.78 23.60 58.75
C ARG A 250 -8.08 24.21 57.52
N LYS A 251 -6.99 24.97 57.72
CA LYS A 251 -6.24 25.61 56.62
C LYS A 251 -5.46 24.58 55.78
N GLU A 252 -4.90 23.55 56.41
CA GLU A 252 -4.20 22.47 55.70
C GLU A 252 -5.15 21.61 54.84
N SER A 253 -6.39 21.39 55.31
CA SER A 253 -7.39 20.65 54.54
C SER A 253 -7.78 21.35 53.23
N THR A 254 -7.90 22.69 53.25
CA THR A 254 -8.21 23.48 52.05
C THR A 254 -7.06 23.55 51.06
N GLN A 255 -5.81 23.52 51.54
CA GLN A 255 -4.63 23.52 50.67
C GLN A 255 -4.47 22.19 49.93
N ARG A 256 -4.57 21.06 50.64
CA ARG A 256 -4.53 19.71 50.03
C ARG A 256 -5.65 19.50 49.01
N GLN A 257 -6.83 20.06 49.27
CA GLN A 257 -7.93 20.02 48.31
C GLN A 257 -7.58 20.82 47.06
N ARG A 258 -7.05 22.04 47.16
CA ARG A 258 -6.62 22.82 45.99
C ARG A 258 -5.55 22.10 45.16
N GLU A 259 -4.54 21.53 45.82
CA GLU A 259 -3.48 20.76 45.16
C GLU A 259 -4.04 19.54 44.41
N ARG A 260 -5.00 18.80 44.99
CA ARG A 260 -5.66 17.69 44.28
C ARG A 260 -6.42 18.14 43.04
N TRP A 261 -7.09 19.29 43.10
CA TRP A 261 -7.85 19.81 41.96
C TRP A 261 -6.92 20.34 40.85
N GLN A 262 -5.79 20.95 41.22
CA GLN A 262 -4.73 21.33 40.28
C GLN A 262 -4.14 20.09 39.60
N ASN A 263 -3.73 19.09 40.36
CA ASN A 263 -3.20 17.84 39.82
C ASN A 263 -4.21 17.13 38.91
N GLN A 264 -5.51 17.16 39.25
CA GLN A 264 -6.55 16.59 38.39
C GLN A 264 -6.73 17.39 37.09
N GLY A 265 -6.62 18.71 37.14
CA GLY A 265 -6.66 19.59 35.97
C GLY A 265 -5.47 19.34 35.03
N GLU A 266 -4.27 19.29 35.58
CA GLU A 266 -3.03 18.99 34.86
C GLU A 266 -3.09 17.60 34.23
N GLN A 267 -3.56 16.58 34.96
CA GLN A 267 -3.70 15.22 34.43
C GLN A 267 -4.70 15.16 33.26
N ARG A 268 -5.80 15.91 33.33
CA ARG A 268 -6.75 16.02 32.20
C ARG A 268 -6.10 16.69 30.99
N GLN A 269 -5.39 17.79 31.17
CA GLN A 269 -4.68 18.47 30.09
C GLN A 269 -3.59 17.58 29.47
N LEU A 270 -2.84 16.84 30.28
CA LEU A 270 -1.83 15.88 29.83
C LEU A 270 -2.47 14.77 28.99
N SER A 271 -3.58 14.19 29.46
CA SER A 271 -4.32 13.16 28.72
C SER A 271 -4.85 13.68 27.37
N GLU A 272 -5.27 14.96 27.33
CA GLU A 272 -5.76 15.58 26.10
C GLU A 272 -4.64 15.88 25.10
N ALA A 273 -3.48 16.32 25.60
CA ALA A 273 -2.28 16.52 24.80
C ALA A 273 -1.79 15.19 24.20
N GLN A 274 -1.74 14.12 25.01
CA GLN A 274 -1.41 12.77 24.55
C GLN A 274 -2.41 12.24 23.51
N ARG A 275 -3.71 12.49 23.69
CA ARG A 275 -4.74 12.13 22.70
C ARG A 275 -4.50 12.83 21.36
N MET A 276 -4.13 14.11 21.37
CA MET A 276 -3.81 14.84 20.15
C MET A 276 -2.54 14.31 19.48
N PHE A 277 -1.49 14.04 20.26
CA PHE A 277 -0.26 13.44 19.77
C PHE A 277 -0.52 12.08 19.09
N ASN A 278 -1.25 11.19 19.76
CA ASN A 278 -1.58 9.86 19.23
C ASN A 278 -2.48 9.95 17.99
N LEU A 279 -3.34 10.97 17.89
CA LEU A 279 -4.11 11.23 16.67
C LEU A 279 -3.20 11.68 15.52
N GLY A 280 -2.22 12.53 15.79
CA GLY A 280 -1.18 12.92 14.81
C GLY A 280 -0.40 11.71 14.29
N ALA A 281 0.09 10.86 15.19
CA ALA A 281 0.81 9.63 14.83
C ALA A 281 -0.05 8.67 13.98
N LYS A 282 -1.34 8.51 14.31
CA LYS A 282 -2.28 7.73 13.49
C LYS A 282 -2.46 8.30 12.09
N LEU A 283 -2.54 9.62 11.95
CA LEU A 283 -2.63 10.27 10.63
C LEU A 283 -1.35 10.07 9.82
N CYS A 284 -0.17 10.17 10.45
CA CYS A 284 1.09 9.83 9.78
C CYS A 284 1.11 8.38 9.29
N ARG A 285 0.65 7.42 10.10
CA ARG A 285 0.55 6.02 9.67
C ARG A 285 -0.39 5.83 8.48
N VAL A 286 -1.50 6.57 8.41
CA VAL A 286 -2.39 6.55 7.25
C VAL A 286 -1.70 7.16 6.03
N ALA A 287 -0.95 8.26 6.19
CA ALA A 287 -0.18 8.86 5.11
C ALA A 287 0.91 7.90 4.59
N ASP A 288 1.62 7.21 5.48
CA ASP A 288 2.60 6.17 5.12
C ASP A 288 1.96 5.03 4.34
N GLN A 289 0.78 4.55 4.78
CA GLN A 289 0.04 3.53 4.03
C GLN A 289 -0.39 4.03 2.65
N VAL A 290 -0.81 5.29 2.53
CA VAL A 290 -1.14 5.88 1.22
C VAL A 290 0.12 5.92 0.33
N HIS A 291 1.28 6.25 0.89
CA HIS A 291 2.57 6.25 0.18
C HIS A 291 3.01 4.85 -0.25
N GLU A 292 2.86 3.84 0.60
CA GLU A 292 3.11 2.44 0.24
C GLU A 292 2.14 1.94 -0.84
N GLN A 293 0.86 2.30 -0.74
CA GLN A 293 -0.13 1.96 -1.77
C GLN A 293 0.18 2.66 -3.09
N LEU A 294 0.71 3.88 -3.07
CA LEU A 294 1.24 4.54 -4.27
C LEU A 294 2.33 3.70 -4.91
N ALA A 295 3.31 3.23 -4.13
CA ALA A 295 4.38 2.37 -4.62
C ALA A 295 3.88 1.07 -5.25
N LEU A 296 2.83 0.48 -4.68
CA LEU A 296 2.23 -0.75 -5.21
C LEU A 296 1.38 -0.51 -6.46
N TYR A 297 0.59 0.57 -6.50
CA TYR A 297 -0.27 0.89 -7.64
C TYR A 297 0.53 1.35 -8.87
N PHE A 298 1.65 1.98 -8.59
CA PHE A 298 2.54 2.62 -9.54
C PHE A 298 3.97 2.13 -9.33
N PRO A 299 4.22 0.84 -9.62
CA PRO A 299 5.52 0.25 -9.37
C PRO A 299 6.59 1.02 -10.13
N PRO A 300 7.79 1.20 -9.54
CA PRO A 300 8.94 1.70 -10.28
C PRO A 300 9.14 0.74 -11.45
N GLN A 301 8.76 1.19 -12.64
CA GLN A 301 8.91 0.38 -13.85
C GLN A 301 10.42 0.19 -14.05
N ASN A 302 10.87 -1.04 -13.88
CA ASN A 302 12.23 -1.49 -14.22
C ASN A 302 12.46 -1.31 -15.73
N GLY A 303 12.77 -0.08 -16.16
CA GLY A 303 13.13 0.23 -17.54
C GLY A 303 11.99 0.47 -18.54
N ARG A 304 10.70 0.47 -18.14
CA ARG A 304 9.61 0.91 -19.03
C ARG A 304 9.39 2.43 -18.94
N ASN A 305 9.32 3.08 -20.09
CA ASN A 305 9.20 4.53 -20.24
C ASN A 305 7.75 5.04 -20.26
N SER A 306 6.74 4.20 -19.96
CA SER A 306 5.33 4.58 -20.05
C SER A 306 4.61 4.40 -18.71
N ILE A 307 4.55 5.48 -17.93
CA ILE A 307 3.66 5.53 -16.77
C ILE A 307 2.24 5.87 -17.22
N THR A 308 1.29 5.06 -16.76
CA THR A 308 -0.13 5.40 -16.76
C THR A 308 -0.39 6.43 -15.67
N TYR A 309 -0.52 7.71 -16.03
CA TYR A 309 -0.83 8.81 -15.09
C TYR A 309 -2.16 8.63 -14.35
N GLN A 310 -3.01 7.76 -14.88
CA GLN A 310 -4.27 7.36 -14.28
C GLN A 310 -4.38 5.86 -14.42
N ARG A 311 -4.64 5.19 -13.29
CA ARG A 311 -5.04 3.78 -13.26
C ARG A 311 -6.40 3.71 -12.61
N ASN A 312 -7.37 3.12 -13.30
CA ASN A 312 -8.75 2.97 -12.83
C ASN A 312 -9.40 4.30 -12.35
N GLY A 313 -9.13 5.41 -13.05
CA GLY A 313 -9.69 6.73 -12.71
C GLY A 313 -9.08 7.41 -11.46
N VAL A 314 -8.09 6.78 -10.82
CA VAL A 314 -7.30 7.40 -9.76
C VAL A 314 -6.03 7.97 -10.39
N SER A 315 -5.92 9.30 -10.36
CA SER A 315 -4.70 10.00 -10.79
C SER A 315 -3.68 10.06 -9.65
N TYR A 316 -2.40 10.04 -9.99
CA TYR A 316 -1.32 10.33 -9.05
C TYR A 316 -1.56 11.62 -8.26
N ASP A 317 -1.99 12.67 -8.97
CA ASP A 317 -2.27 13.98 -8.39
C ASP A 317 -3.24 13.89 -7.22
N LYS A 318 -4.29 13.08 -7.35
CA LYS A 318 -5.30 12.92 -6.31
C LYS A 318 -4.74 12.20 -5.08
N VAL A 319 -3.92 11.19 -5.27
CA VAL A 319 -3.33 10.44 -4.16
C VAL A 319 -2.26 11.29 -3.46
N PHE A 320 -1.43 12.00 -4.21
CA PHE A 320 -0.46 12.95 -3.69
C PHE A 320 -1.11 14.10 -2.92
N GLU A 321 -2.23 14.63 -3.41
CA GLU A 321 -3.03 15.62 -2.67
C GLU A 321 -3.59 15.05 -1.37
N THR A 322 -3.98 13.77 -1.37
CA THR A 322 -4.50 13.07 -0.20
C THR A 322 -3.39 12.88 0.84
N GLU A 323 -2.21 12.43 0.44
CA GLU A 323 -1.04 12.29 1.30
C GLU A 323 -0.63 13.66 1.90
N HIS A 324 -0.46 14.68 1.05
CA HIS A 324 -0.12 16.04 1.47
C HIS A 324 -1.15 16.64 2.44
N LYS A 325 -2.45 16.39 2.21
CA LYS A 325 -3.52 16.83 3.11
C LYS A 325 -3.44 16.11 4.46
N THR A 326 -3.18 14.81 4.44
CA THR A 326 -3.08 13.98 5.64
C THR A 326 -1.90 14.42 6.52
N TYR A 327 -0.74 14.71 5.93
CA TYR A 327 0.40 15.27 6.66
C TYR A 327 0.12 16.68 7.22
N ARG A 328 -0.59 17.54 6.50
CA ARG A 328 -1.01 18.85 7.03
C ARG A 328 -1.95 18.72 8.22
N ASP A 329 -2.89 17.79 8.17
CA ASP A 329 -3.79 17.51 9.28
C ASP A 329 -3.02 16.92 10.48
N ALA A 330 -2.05 16.02 10.24
CA ALA A 330 -1.16 15.49 11.27
C ALA A 330 -0.31 16.59 11.94
N LEU A 331 0.27 17.50 11.15
CA LEU A 331 1.05 18.63 11.65
C LEU A 331 0.25 19.50 12.62
N LYS A 332 -1.01 19.83 12.27
CA LYS A 332 -1.91 20.58 13.15
C LYS A 332 -2.16 19.86 14.48
N LYS A 333 -2.22 18.53 14.47
CA LYS A 333 -2.39 17.73 15.69
C LYS A 333 -1.13 17.73 16.56
N PHE A 334 0.05 17.62 15.96
CA PHE A 334 1.30 17.74 16.72
C PHE A 334 1.52 19.14 17.29
N GLN A 335 1.18 20.19 16.54
CA GLN A 335 1.23 21.57 17.05
C GLN A 335 0.26 21.80 18.21
N ALA A 336 -0.98 21.32 18.10
CA ALA A 336 -1.94 21.40 19.20
C ALA A 336 -1.50 20.58 20.44
N ALA A 337 -0.82 19.45 20.24
CA ALA A 337 -0.23 18.67 21.33
C ALA A 337 0.95 19.41 21.98
N LEU A 338 1.81 20.04 21.18
CA LEU A 338 2.95 20.85 21.63
C LEU A 338 2.49 22.05 22.49
N GLU A 339 1.52 22.82 22.01
CA GLU A 339 0.97 23.99 22.73
C GLU A 339 0.41 23.60 24.11
N ARG A 340 -0.30 22.46 24.17
CA ARG A 340 -0.84 21.94 25.43
C ARG A 340 0.24 21.38 26.34
N ALA A 341 1.23 20.68 25.79
CA ALA A 341 2.37 20.17 26.56
C ALA A 341 3.19 21.32 27.17
N GLN A 342 3.32 22.44 26.44
CA GLN A 342 4.01 23.63 26.93
C GLN A 342 3.30 24.29 28.13
N ALA A 343 1.97 24.24 28.18
CA ALA A 343 1.20 24.75 29.30
C ALA A 343 1.36 23.93 30.61
N LEU A 344 1.82 22.68 30.50
CA LEU A 344 1.98 21.75 31.62
C LEU A 344 3.36 21.84 32.31
N GLY A 345 4.28 22.64 31.78
CA GLY A 345 5.64 22.77 32.33
C GLY A 345 6.39 21.41 32.37
N PRO A 346 7.09 21.08 33.46
CA PRO A 346 7.94 19.87 33.54
C PRO A 346 7.20 18.56 33.29
N ALA A 347 5.91 18.48 33.65
CA ALA A 347 5.09 17.29 33.42
C ALA A 347 4.84 17.02 31.92
N GLY A 348 4.98 18.05 31.08
CA GLY A 348 4.77 17.98 29.63
C GLY A 348 6.06 17.89 28.81
N ASP A 349 7.25 17.97 29.40
CA ASP A 349 8.52 18.13 28.66
C ASP A 349 8.81 16.99 27.69
N GLU A 350 8.54 15.74 28.08
CA GLU A 350 8.74 14.60 27.18
C GLU A 350 7.77 14.65 25.98
N LEU A 351 6.49 14.93 26.23
CA LEU A 351 5.50 15.04 25.17
C LEU A 351 5.80 16.22 24.24
N LYS A 352 6.31 17.32 24.79
CA LYS A 352 6.78 18.49 24.04
C LYS A 352 7.95 18.10 23.12
N ARG A 353 8.98 17.44 23.65
CA ARG A 353 10.14 16.96 22.87
C ARG A 353 9.71 16.04 21.72
N MET A 354 8.83 15.08 22.02
CA MET A 354 8.30 14.15 21.01
C MET A 354 7.44 14.86 19.96
N SER A 355 6.55 15.76 20.39
CA SER A 355 5.68 16.52 19.48
C SER A 355 6.48 17.43 18.56
N ASP A 356 7.52 18.09 19.08
CA ASP A 356 8.41 18.96 18.30
C ASP A 356 9.21 18.16 17.28
N GLY A 357 9.81 17.04 17.69
CA GLY A 357 10.54 16.15 16.78
C GLY A 357 9.66 15.62 15.65
N ASN A 358 8.44 15.17 15.96
CA ASN A 358 7.49 14.69 14.94
C ASN A 358 6.98 15.83 14.06
N ALA A 359 6.69 17.01 14.61
CA ALA A 359 6.29 18.18 13.82
C ALA A 359 7.40 18.62 12.86
N GLY A 360 8.67 18.58 13.28
CA GLY A 360 9.83 18.84 12.44
C GLY A 360 9.92 17.88 11.26
N LEU A 361 9.83 16.57 11.53
CA LEU A 361 9.82 15.55 10.47
C LEU A 361 8.68 15.73 9.47
N VAL A 362 7.46 16.00 9.95
CA VAL A 362 6.31 16.25 9.07
C VAL A 362 6.51 17.50 8.22
N LYS A 363 7.11 18.59 8.77
CA LYS A 363 7.44 19.78 7.98
C LYS A 363 8.43 19.46 6.87
N THR A 364 9.48 18.68 7.14
CA THR A 364 10.45 18.25 6.12
C THR A 364 9.77 17.49 4.98
N ILE A 365 8.86 16.56 5.28
CA ILE A 365 8.10 15.82 4.27
C ILE A 365 7.19 16.76 3.46
N LEU A 366 6.50 17.70 4.13
CA LEU A 366 5.66 18.69 3.45
C LEU A 366 6.48 19.60 2.53
N ASP A 367 7.69 19.98 2.93
CA ASP A 367 8.61 20.77 2.11
C ASP A 367 9.15 19.97 0.92
N GLU A 368 9.48 18.70 1.09
CA GLU A 368 9.81 17.78 -0.01
C GLU A 368 8.67 17.73 -1.04
N ILE A 369 7.44 17.47 -0.59
CA ILE A 369 6.23 17.47 -1.43
C ILE A 369 6.07 18.81 -2.15
N ARG A 370 6.28 19.93 -1.45
CA ARG A 370 6.19 21.27 -2.04
C ARG A 370 7.26 21.51 -3.12
N GLN A 371 8.50 21.08 -2.88
CA GLN A 371 9.58 21.19 -3.85
C GLN A 371 9.30 20.37 -5.11
N LEU A 372 8.73 19.17 -4.96
CA LEU A 372 8.31 18.34 -6.10
C LEU A 372 7.23 19.04 -6.94
N LYS A 373 6.25 19.66 -6.28
CA LYS A 373 5.22 20.48 -6.96
C LYS A 373 5.81 21.67 -7.70
N LEU A 374 6.75 22.38 -7.10
CA LEU A 374 7.43 23.51 -7.74
C LEU A 374 8.27 23.07 -8.94
N LYS A 375 9.01 21.96 -8.80
CA LYS A 375 9.78 21.35 -9.89
C LYS A 375 8.90 20.98 -11.08
N ARG A 376 7.70 20.46 -10.84
CA ARG A 376 6.72 20.16 -11.89
C ARG A 376 6.24 21.42 -12.63
N LEU A 377 6.02 22.52 -11.92
CA LEU A 377 5.62 23.80 -12.52
C LEU A 377 6.72 24.43 -13.38
N ALA A 378 7.98 24.04 -13.21
CA ALA A 378 9.12 24.57 -13.97
C ALA A 378 9.22 24.04 -15.41
N GLY A 379 8.23 23.30 -15.90
CA GLY A 379 8.21 22.81 -17.29
C GLY A 379 9.10 21.60 -17.54
N MET A 380 9.15 20.66 -16.58
CA MET A 380 9.90 19.41 -16.77
C MET A 380 9.41 18.62 -17.97
N THR A 381 10.35 17.94 -18.62
CA THR A 381 10.00 16.91 -19.60
C THR A 381 9.24 15.78 -18.91
N LYS A 382 8.40 15.07 -19.66
CA LYS A 382 7.65 13.92 -19.14
C LYS A 382 8.60 12.92 -18.47
N GLY A 383 9.74 12.60 -19.09
CA GLY A 383 10.73 11.67 -18.53
C GLY A 383 11.34 12.12 -17.19
N GLU A 384 11.62 13.40 -17.01
CA GLU A 384 12.13 13.94 -15.73
C GLU A 384 11.07 13.92 -14.64
N GLU A 385 9.83 14.26 -14.99
CA GLU A 385 8.69 14.14 -14.07
C GLU A 385 8.58 12.68 -13.56
N LEU A 386 8.74 11.69 -14.44
CA LEU A 386 8.70 10.26 -14.07
C LEU A 386 9.82 9.87 -13.11
N ARG A 387 11.07 10.25 -13.38
CA ARG A 387 12.20 9.95 -12.49
C ARG A 387 12.04 10.60 -11.12
N MET A 388 11.56 11.85 -11.11
CA MET A 388 11.25 12.57 -9.90
C MET A 388 10.19 11.81 -9.06
N TRP A 389 9.13 11.32 -9.71
CA TRP A 389 8.09 10.55 -9.05
C TRP A 389 8.57 9.20 -8.54
N GLN A 390 9.35 8.47 -9.34
CA GLN A 390 9.94 7.20 -8.89
C GLN A 390 10.85 7.40 -7.68
N GLY A 391 11.65 8.47 -7.67
CA GLY A 391 12.47 8.85 -6.51
C GLY A 391 11.62 9.14 -5.28
N PHE A 392 10.52 9.87 -5.43
CA PHE A 392 9.59 10.16 -4.34
C PHE A 392 8.93 8.89 -3.79
N ILE A 393 8.40 8.03 -4.65
CA ILE A 393 7.72 6.80 -4.26
C ILE A 393 8.69 5.82 -3.58
N SER A 394 9.93 5.75 -4.06
CA SER A 394 10.98 4.88 -3.51
C SER A 394 11.60 5.43 -2.23
N SER A 395 11.36 6.70 -1.89
CA SER A 395 11.83 7.34 -0.67
C SER A 395 11.17 6.68 0.55
N PRO A 396 11.93 6.01 1.43
CA PRO A 396 11.36 5.41 2.62
C PRO A 396 10.89 6.50 3.58
N ARG A 397 9.64 6.39 4.07
CA ARG A 397 9.13 7.29 5.09
C ARG A 397 9.73 6.99 6.45
N PRO A 398 10.05 8.00 7.27
CA PRO A 398 10.65 7.77 8.57
C PRO A 398 9.64 7.10 9.51
N GLY A 399 9.80 5.80 9.74
CA GLY A 399 8.89 5.00 10.59
C GLY A 399 8.74 5.50 12.03
N ARG A 400 9.62 6.41 12.50
CA ARG A 400 9.48 7.12 13.79
C ARG A 400 8.17 7.92 13.89
N LEU A 401 7.61 8.41 12.79
CA LEU A 401 6.35 9.17 12.78
C LEU A 401 5.13 8.35 13.22
N THR A 402 5.22 7.02 13.19
CA THR A 402 4.08 6.14 13.52
C THR A 402 4.03 5.71 14.99
N LYS A 403 5.07 6.03 15.77
CA LYS A 403 5.17 5.61 17.17
C LYS A 403 4.17 6.39 18.04
N THR A 404 3.19 5.68 18.59
CA THR A 404 2.26 6.21 19.59
C THR A 404 2.86 6.14 20.99
N VAL A 405 2.47 7.07 21.86
CA VAL A 405 2.78 7.00 23.29
C VAL A 405 1.68 6.20 23.97
N SER A 406 2.03 5.07 24.59
CA SER A 406 1.13 4.29 25.44
C SER A 406 0.96 5.00 26.78
N LEU A 407 -0.29 5.07 27.25
CA LEU A 407 -0.61 5.49 28.62
C LEU A 407 0.07 4.50 29.59
N LEU A 408 0.97 5.02 30.45
CA LEU A 408 1.38 4.33 31.66
C LEU A 408 0.26 4.37 32.70
#